data_AF-A0A7S0Z3J0-F1
#
_entry.id   AF-A0A7S0Z3J0-F1
#
_cell.length_a   1.000
_cell.length_b   1.000
_cell.length_c   1.000
_cell.angle_alpha   90.00
_cell.angle_beta   90.00
_cell.angle_gamma   90.00
#
_symmetry.space_group_name_H-M   'P 1'
#
loop_
_entity.id
_entity.type
_entity.pdbx_description
1 polymer ?
#
loop_
_entity_poly.entity_id
_entity_poly.type
_entity_poly.pdbx_seq_one_letter_code
_entity_poly.pdbx_strand_id
1 'polypeptide(L)'
;AIEHLQGGIRALDGEIDAARGKKPVGTGTAFVTFKTRGAAHQCVRALGDARSSSKRLGVPSIGTGPGDLCRNPALWTVRMAPKPQDVCWRNLRYSAFQHAMLWLLGFLLLVVALSFVVTPVFFIQVFLSIERITEDEIEKGPHPPAHYTAFAPRQMSGGWMTNFIVSLLTPLSLLLINFFLMPAMVKWTVRHFGHRTNSGVRSSEFSLTFFFMVVNLLFIPALSLGSLEELLAITGGVRPDKIL
;
A
#
# COMPACT_ATOMS: atom_id res chain seq x y z
N ALA A 1 -30.35 -32.23 5.87
CA ALA A 1 -29.34 -31.37 6.54
C ALA A 1 -28.22 -32.20 7.19
N ILE A 2 -28.54 -33.14 8.09
CA ILE A 2 -27.54 -34.00 8.76
C ILE A 2 -26.74 -34.84 7.75
N GLU A 3 -27.40 -35.46 6.78
CA GLU A 3 -26.71 -36.25 5.73
C GLU A 3 -25.78 -35.40 4.86
N HIS A 4 -26.16 -34.15 4.57
CA HIS A 4 -25.32 -33.21 3.83
C HIS A 4 -24.05 -32.83 4.63
N LEU A 5 -24.19 -32.60 5.94
CA LEU A 5 -23.06 -32.33 6.82
C LEU A 5 -22.15 -33.56 6.97
N GLN A 6 -22.72 -34.74 7.12
CA GLN A 6 -21.97 -36.00 7.18
C GLN A 6 -21.23 -36.30 5.86
N GLY A 7 -21.87 -36.01 4.72
CA GLY A 7 -21.22 -36.07 3.41
C GLY A 7 -20.04 -35.11 3.30
N GLY A 8 -20.22 -33.87 3.78
CA GLY A 8 -19.15 -32.86 3.84
C GLY A 8 -17.96 -33.28 4.72
N ILE A 9 -18.23 -33.84 5.90
CA ILE A 9 -17.17 -34.34 6.81
C ILE A 9 -16.37 -35.46 6.14
N ARG A 10 -17.03 -36.43 5.50
CA ARG A 10 -16.36 -37.53 4.79
C ARG A 10 -15.50 -37.04 3.63
N ALA A 11 -15.96 -36.01 2.90
CA ALA A 11 -15.19 -35.41 1.83
C ALA A 11 -13.93 -34.70 2.37
N LEU A 12 -14.06 -33.97 3.48
CA LEU A 12 -12.93 -33.32 4.17
C LEU A 12 -11.93 -34.34 4.73
N ASP A 13 -12.39 -35.44 5.33
CA ASP A 13 -11.52 -36.51 5.81
C ASP A 13 -10.71 -37.14 4.67
N GLY A 14 -11.36 -37.39 3.53
CA GLY A 14 -10.67 -37.87 2.32
C GLY A 14 -9.61 -36.89 1.80
N GLU A 15 -9.87 -35.58 1.86
CA GLU A 15 -8.89 -34.55 1.50
C GLU A 15 -7.70 -34.50 2.48
N ILE A 16 -7.96 -34.66 3.78
CA ILE A 16 -6.92 -34.71 4.81
C ILE A 16 -6.00 -35.92 4.59
N ASP A 17 -6.57 -37.10 4.31
CA ASP A 17 -5.79 -38.31 4.06
C ASP A 17 -4.99 -38.21 2.76
N ALA A 18 -5.57 -37.63 1.70
CA ALA A 18 -4.85 -37.32 0.48
C ALA A 18 -3.72 -36.31 0.70
N ALA A 19 -3.89 -35.34 1.59
CA ALA A 19 -2.86 -34.37 1.95
C ALA A 19 -1.73 -35.02 2.78
N ARG A 20 -2.04 -35.96 3.67
CA ARG A 20 -1.06 -36.73 4.46
C ARG A 20 -0.20 -37.64 3.60
N GLY A 21 -0.76 -38.19 2.50
CA GLY A 21 -0.03 -39.04 1.56
C GLY A 21 0.96 -38.31 0.65
N LYS A 22 0.89 -36.97 0.55
CA LYS A 22 1.81 -36.19 -0.29
C LYS A 22 3.16 -36.05 0.42
N LYS A 23 4.26 -36.34 -0.30
CA LYS A 23 5.61 -36.06 0.20
C LYS A 23 5.74 -34.58 0.59
N PRO A 24 6.24 -34.27 1.80
CA PRO A 24 6.41 -32.89 2.21
C PRO A 24 7.43 -32.20 1.31
N VAL A 25 7.01 -31.11 0.66
CA VAL A 25 7.92 -30.26 -0.12
C VAL A 25 8.67 -29.37 0.86
N GLY A 26 9.99 -29.58 0.99
CA GLY A 26 10.84 -28.74 1.83
C GLY A 26 10.82 -27.29 1.37
N THR A 27 10.52 -26.37 2.30
CA THR A 27 10.35 -24.93 2.03
C THR A 27 11.66 -24.14 2.15
N GLY A 28 12.78 -24.81 2.45
CA GLY A 28 14.06 -24.16 2.71
C GLY A 28 14.09 -23.34 4.01
N THR A 29 13.10 -23.53 4.89
CA THR A 29 12.98 -22.88 6.19
C THR A 29 12.95 -23.92 7.30
N ALA A 30 13.71 -23.69 8.37
CA ALA A 30 13.80 -24.58 9.52
C ALA A 30 13.81 -23.77 10.82
N PHE A 31 13.23 -24.35 11.86
CA PHE A 31 13.29 -23.81 13.21
C PHE A 31 14.35 -24.58 14.00
N VAL A 32 15.30 -23.85 14.59
CA VAL A 32 16.39 -24.42 15.37
C VAL A 32 16.22 -23.97 16.82
N THR A 33 16.24 -24.93 17.73
CA THR A 33 16.15 -24.69 19.17
C THR A 33 17.52 -24.89 19.81
N PHE A 34 17.86 -23.99 20.75
CA PHE A 34 19.12 -24.07 21.50
C PHE A 34 18.83 -24.40 22.95
N LYS A 35 19.78 -25.09 23.61
CA LYS A 35 19.68 -25.42 25.04
C LYS A 35 19.64 -24.17 25.93
N THR A 36 20.29 -23.10 25.52
CA THR A 36 20.35 -21.84 26.27
C THR A 36 19.93 -20.64 25.42
N ARG A 37 19.29 -19.66 26.06
CA ARG A 37 18.90 -18.39 25.42
C ARG A 37 20.12 -17.60 24.94
N GLY A 38 21.22 -17.67 25.69
CA GLY A 38 22.50 -17.04 25.32
C GLY A 38 23.05 -17.56 24.00
N ALA A 39 23.03 -18.89 23.80
CA ALA A 39 23.48 -19.51 22.56
C ALA A 39 22.63 -19.10 21.34
N ALA A 40 21.31 -19.01 21.52
CA ALA A 40 20.41 -18.54 20.45
C ALA A 40 20.72 -17.09 20.03
N HIS A 41 20.94 -16.18 21.00
CA HIS A 41 21.31 -14.79 20.71
C HIS A 41 22.68 -14.68 20.05
N GLN A 42 23.66 -15.43 20.54
CA GLN A 42 25.00 -15.46 19.95
C GLN A 42 24.98 -15.99 18.51
N CYS A 43 24.19 -17.03 18.22
CA CYS A 43 24.05 -17.56 16.86
C CYS A 43 23.50 -16.53 15.87
N VAL A 44 22.41 -15.83 16.25
CA VAL A 44 21.80 -14.78 15.42
C VAL A 44 22.80 -13.64 15.17
N ARG A 45 23.55 -13.23 16.20
CA ARG A 45 24.58 -12.18 16.08
C ARG A 45 25.74 -12.61 15.21
N ALA A 46 26.34 -13.78 15.48
CA ALA A 46 27.49 -14.29 14.75
C ALA A 46 27.21 -14.44 13.23
N LEU A 47 26.03 -14.92 12.85
CA LEU A 47 25.67 -15.04 11.43
C LEU A 47 25.30 -13.67 10.80
N GLY A 48 24.71 -12.77 11.58
CA GLY A 48 24.49 -11.38 11.16
C GLY A 48 25.81 -10.65 10.88
N ASP A 49 26.78 -10.80 11.77
CA ASP A 49 28.11 -10.24 11.66
C ASP A 49 28.88 -10.88 10.49
N ALA A 50 28.81 -12.21 10.33
CA ALA A 50 29.40 -12.91 9.18
C ALA A 50 28.81 -12.46 7.84
N ARG A 51 27.52 -12.10 7.77
CA ARG A 51 26.89 -11.57 6.55
C ARG A 51 27.33 -10.13 6.26
N SER A 52 27.46 -9.29 7.29
CA SER A 52 27.99 -7.93 7.17
C SER A 52 29.47 -7.94 6.78
N SER A 53 30.21 -8.88 7.36
CA SER A 53 31.63 -9.10 7.17
C SER A 53 31.95 -9.80 5.85
N SER A 54 31.08 -10.66 5.31
CA SER A 54 31.23 -11.24 3.97
C SER A 54 31.19 -10.20 2.84
N LYS A 55 30.68 -8.99 3.10
CA LYS A 55 30.84 -7.83 2.19
C LYS A 55 32.20 -7.15 2.31
N ARG A 56 32.96 -7.43 3.38
CA ARG A 56 34.34 -6.99 3.61
C ARG A 56 35.27 -8.13 3.22
N LEU A 57 36.02 -7.94 2.14
CA LEU A 57 37.04 -8.87 1.68
C LEU A 57 38.01 -9.17 2.84
N GLY A 58 38.04 -10.39 3.37
CA GLY A 58 39.15 -10.87 4.22
C GLY A 58 38.90 -11.27 5.68
N VAL A 59 37.69 -11.67 6.11
CA VAL A 59 37.51 -12.28 7.45
C VAL A 59 37.43 -13.81 7.36
N PRO A 60 38.17 -14.58 8.18
CA PRO A 60 38.18 -16.03 8.10
C PRO A 60 36.81 -16.60 8.43
N SER A 61 36.28 -17.39 7.50
CA SER A 61 35.05 -18.15 7.68
C SER A 61 35.18 -19.12 8.85
N ILE A 62 34.24 -19.04 9.78
CA ILE A 62 34.06 -20.06 10.83
C ILE A 62 33.69 -21.37 10.11
N GLY A 63 34.62 -22.34 10.13
CA GLY A 63 34.40 -23.71 9.69
C GLY A 63 35.11 -24.09 8.38
N THR A 64 35.84 -25.21 8.40
CA THR A 64 36.49 -25.90 7.27
C THR A 64 35.96 -27.33 7.06
N GLY A 65 34.80 -27.67 7.62
CA GLY A 65 34.16 -28.98 7.54
C GLY A 65 33.25 -29.17 6.31
N PRO A 66 33.04 -30.41 5.82
CA PRO A 66 32.23 -30.70 4.63
C PRO A 66 30.71 -30.51 4.82
N GLY A 67 30.27 -29.86 5.90
CA GLY A 67 28.87 -29.54 6.21
C GLY A 67 28.67 -28.08 6.64
N ASP A 68 29.64 -27.21 6.39
CA ASP A 68 29.58 -25.84 6.90
C ASP A 68 28.48 -25.00 6.25
N LEU A 69 27.51 -24.65 7.09
CA LEU A 69 26.52 -23.59 6.87
C LEU A 69 27.18 -22.26 6.42
N CYS A 70 28.47 -22.10 6.69
CA CYS A 70 29.27 -20.91 6.47
C CYS A 70 29.98 -20.82 5.11
N ARG A 71 29.85 -21.82 4.20
CA ARG A 71 30.49 -21.73 2.86
C ARG A 71 29.99 -20.52 2.06
N ASN A 72 28.75 -20.08 2.32
CA ASN A 72 28.24 -18.79 1.87
C ASN A 72 27.24 -18.22 2.90
N PRO A 73 27.70 -17.36 3.84
CA PRO A 73 26.83 -16.79 4.87
C PRO A 73 25.75 -15.86 4.29
N ALA A 74 25.85 -15.45 3.01
CA ALA A 74 24.85 -14.63 2.35
C ALA A 74 23.59 -15.43 1.94
N LEU A 75 23.69 -16.76 1.80
CA LEU A 75 22.55 -17.63 1.45
C LEU A 75 21.62 -17.88 2.63
N TRP A 76 22.14 -17.83 3.86
CA TRP A 76 21.37 -18.12 5.07
C TRP A 76 20.85 -16.84 5.72
N THR A 77 19.55 -16.79 5.98
CA THR A 77 18.94 -15.70 6.76
C THR A 77 18.42 -16.26 8.06
N VAL A 78 19.15 -16.00 9.15
CA VAL A 78 18.76 -16.40 10.51
C VAL A 78 18.13 -15.21 11.22
N ARG A 79 17.01 -15.46 11.88
CA ARG A 79 16.27 -14.48 12.69
C ARG A 79 15.72 -15.17 13.92
N MET A 80 15.48 -14.40 14.98
CA MET A 80 14.76 -14.91 16.14
C MET A 80 13.35 -15.36 15.72
N ALA A 81 13.00 -16.58 16.09
CA ALA A 81 11.68 -17.12 15.82
C ALA A 81 10.62 -16.35 16.64
N PRO A 82 9.54 -15.88 16.00
CA PRO A 82 8.42 -15.28 16.71
C PRO A 82 7.64 -16.36 17.47
N LYS A 83 6.68 -15.95 18.30
CA LYS A 83 5.80 -16.90 19.01
C LYS A 83 5.08 -17.82 18.00
N PRO A 84 4.83 -19.09 18.31
CA PRO A 84 4.21 -20.03 17.35
C PRO A 84 2.87 -19.56 16.79
N GLN A 85 2.07 -18.86 17.61
CA GLN A 85 0.77 -18.29 17.23
C GLN A 85 0.91 -17.10 16.26
N ASP A 86 2.08 -16.45 16.25
CA ASP A 86 2.38 -15.29 15.42
C ASP A 86 2.95 -15.71 14.05
N VAL A 87 3.29 -16.98 13.85
CA VAL A 87 3.85 -17.49 12.59
C VAL A 87 2.75 -17.68 11.54
N CYS A 88 2.94 -17.12 10.35
CA CYS A 88 2.08 -17.37 9.19
C CYS A 88 2.53 -18.61 8.42
N TRP A 89 2.04 -19.79 8.83
CA TRP A 89 2.41 -21.09 8.22
C TRP A 89 2.20 -21.16 6.71
N ARG A 90 1.12 -20.56 6.21
CA ARG A 90 0.83 -20.51 4.77
C ARG A 90 1.91 -19.80 3.95
N ASN A 91 2.56 -18.80 4.54
CA ASN A 91 3.49 -17.90 3.84
C ASN A 91 4.96 -18.35 3.97
N LEU A 92 5.25 -19.31 4.84
CA LEU A 92 6.62 -19.86 5.04
C LEU A 92 7.17 -20.60 3.80
N ARG A 93 6.30 -20.95 2.85
CA ARG A 93 6.65 -21.67 1.62
C ARG A 93 7.30 -20.80 0.56
N TYR A 94 7.10 -19.49 0.62
CA TYR A 94 7.57 -18.58 -0.42
C TYR A 94 9.02 -18.15 -0.19
N SER A 95 9.76 -18.10 -1.28
CA SER A 95 11.11 -17.53 -1.30
C SER A 95 11.08 -16.02 -1.01
N ALA A 96 12.19 -15.46 -0.55
CA ALA A 96 12.33 -14.02 -0.33
C ALA A 96 12.03 -13.21 -1.60
N PHE A 97 12.44 -13.71 -2.77
CA PHE A 97 12.14 -13.08 -4.06
C PHE A 97 10.64 -13.07 -4.38
N GLN A 98 9.96 -14.19 -4.14
CA GLN A 98 8.51 -14.29 -4.35
C GLN A 98 7.75 -13.35 -3.41
N HIS A 99 8.18 -13.22 -2.15
CA HIS A 99 7.63 -12.22 -1.24
C HIS A 99 7.85 -10.79 -1.75
N ALA A 100 9.04 -10.46 -2.23
CA ALA A 100 9.33 -9.14 -2.77
C ALA A 100 8.48 -8.83 -4.01
N MET A 101 8.35 -9.77 -4.94
CA MET A 101 7.51 -9.64 -6.14
C MET A 101 6.03 -9.46 -5.78
N LEU A 102 5.52 -10.27 -4.85
CA LEU A 102 4.17 -10.14 -4.34
C LEU A 102 4.00 -8.75 -3.73
N TRP A 103 4.87 -8.35 -2.79
CA TRP A 103 4.81 -7.04 -2.15
C TRP A 103 4.82 -5.88 -3.15
N LEU A 104 5.68 -5.94 -4.16
CA LEU A 104 5.74 -4.94 -5.24
C LEU A 104 4.43 -4.88 -6.04
N LEU A 105 3.89 -6.04 -6.44
CA LEU A 105 2.62 -6.12 -7.16
C LEU A 105 1.46 -5.54 -6.35
N GLY A 106 1.44 -5.81 -5.05
CA GLY A 106 0.46 -5.24 -4.12
C GLY A 106 0.55 -3.73 -3.99
N PHE A 107 1.76 -3.24 -3.83
CA PHE A 107 2.02 -1.82 -3.79
C PHE A 107 1.58 -1.14 -5.09
N LEU A 108 1.92 -1.71 -6.25
CA LEU A 108 1.50 -1.20 -7.55
C LEU A 108 -0.02 -1.18 -7.70
N LEU A 109 -0.71 -2.26 -7.34
CA LEU A 109 -2.17 -2.34 -7.39
C LEU A 109 -2.81 -1.25 -6.51
N LEU A 110 -2.22 -1.00 -5.34
CA LEU A 110 -2.75 0.01 -4.44
C LEU A 110 -2.49 1.44 -4.93
N VAL A 111 -1.36 1.70 -5.59
CA VAL A 111 -1.09 2.97 -6.27
C VAL A 111 -2.08 3.19 -7.42
N VAL A 112 -2.38 2.16 -8.21
CA VAL A 112 -3.40 2.24 -9.27
C VAL A 112 -4.77 2.55 -8.68
N ALA A 113 -5.18 1.82 -7.63
CA ALA A 113 -6.44 2.07 -6.92
C ALA A 113 -6.50 3.50 -6.35
N LEU A 114 -5.41 3.99 -5.78
CA LEU A 114 -5.30 5.37 -5.29
C LEU A 114 -5.49 6.38 -6.44
N SER A 115 -4.85 6.16 -7.59
CA SER A 115 -5.02 7.03 -8.76
C SER A 115 -6.49 7.17 -9.14
N PHE A 116 -7.24 6.07 -9.19
CA PHE A 116 -8.67 6.11 -9.51
C PHE A 116 -9.50 6.95 -8.52
N VAL A 117 -9.12 6.98 -7.23
CA VAL A 117 -9.81 7.79 -6.21
C VAL A 117 -9.44 9.27 -6.35
N VAL A 118 -8.20 9.57 -6.71
CA VAL A 118 -7.67 10.95 -6.83
C VAL A 118 -8.17 11.65 -8.10
N THR A 119 -8.23 10.93 -9.22
CA THR A 119 -8.62 11.48 -10.52
C THR A 119 -9.93 12.27 -10.48
N PRO A 120 -11.06 11.78 -9.93
CA PRO A 120 -12.30 12.55 -9.88
C PRO A 120 -12.18 13.83 -9.02
N VAL A 121 -11.37 13.83 -7.96
CA VAL A 121 -11.12 15.02 -7.13
C VAL A 121 -10.46 16.12 -7.96
N PHE A 122 -9.41 15.75 -8.69
CA PHE A 122 -8.67 16.67 -9.54
C PHE A 122 -9.58 17.30 -10.58
N PHE A 123 -10.41 16.50 -11.26
CA PHE A 123 -11.37 17.03 -12.23
C PHE A 123 -12.34 18.03 -11.60
N ILE A 124 -12.93 17.71 -10.43
CA ILE A 124 -13.87 18.61 -9.76
C ILE A 124 -13.18 19.93 -9.35
N GLN A 125 -11.93 19.87 -8.86
CA GLN A 125 -11.16 21.08 -8.54
C GLN A 125 -10.90 21.94 -9.77
N VAL A 126 -10.51 21.35 -10.90
CA VAL A 126 -10.29 22.07 -12.16
C VAL A 126 -11.58 22.75 -12.62
N PHE A 127 -12.71 22.05 -12.61
CA PHE A 127 -14.00 22.64 -12.99
C PHE A 127 -14.38 23.83 -12.10
N LEU A 128 -14.23 23.69 -10.77
CA LEU A 128 -14.50 24.76 -9.82
C LEU A 128 -13.58 25.97 -9.99
N SER A 129 -12.29 25.75 -10.27
CA SER A 129 -11.34 26.85 -10.48
C SER A 129 -11.64 27.63 -11.75
N ILE A 130 -12.00 26.95 -12.84
CA ILE A 130 -12.37 27.61 -14.10
C ILE A 130 -13.63 28.45 -13.92
N GLU A 131 -14.61 27.95 -13.17
CA GLU A 131 -15.85 28.68 -12.86
C GLU A 131 -15.55 30.00 -12.10
N ARG A 132 -14.74 29.95 -11.04
CA ARG A 132 -14.34 31.13 -10.26
C ARG A 132 -13.61 32.19 -11.08
N ILE A 133 -12.66 31.78 -11.91
CA ILE A 133 -11.90 32.70 -12.77
C ILE A 133 -12.82 33.38 -13.79
N THR A 134 -13.81 32.63 -14.30
CA THR A 134 -14.78 33.17 -15.26
C THR A 134 -15.69 34.22 -14.60
N GLU A 135 -16.14 33.98 -13.37
CA GLU A 135 -16.94 34.94 -12.59
C GLU A 135 -16.14 36.22 -12.24
N ASP A 136 -14.90 36.07 -11.79
CA ASP A 136 -14.03 37.19 -11.41
C ASP A 136 -13.71 38.14 -12.58
N GLU A 137 -13.54 37.60 -13.79
CA GLU A 137 -13.31 38.39 -15.01
C GLU A 137 -14.59 39.08 -15.52
N ILE A 138 -15.77 38.45 -15.34
CA ILE A 138 -17.06 39.03 -15.70
C ILE A 138 -17.43 40.19 -14.78
N GLU A 139 -17.12 40.12 -13.49
CA GLU A 139 -17.41 41.20 -12.52
C GLU A 139 -16.53 42.44 -12.74
N LYS A 140 -15.31 42.28 -13.29
CA LYS A 140 -14.36 43.37 -13.52
C LYS A 140 -14.49 44.05 -14.90
N GLY A 141 -15.27 43.50 -15.84
CA GLY A 141 -15.39 44.01 -17.21
C GLY A 141 -16.80 44.52 -17.56
N PRO A 142 -16.99 45.67 -18.26
CA PRO A 142 -18.33 46.17 -18.61
C PRO A 142 -19.09 45.29 -19.63
N HIS A 143 -18.38 44.44 -20.39
CA HIS A 143 -18.96 43.55 -21.41
C HIS A 143 -18.13 42.26 -21.52
N PRO A 144 -18.70 41.06 -21.30
CA PRO A 144 -17.98 39.81 -21.50
C PRO A 144 -17.75 39.56 -23.00
N PRO A 145 -16.51 39.29 -23.45
CA PRO A 145 -16.23 38.92 -24.83
C PRO A 145 -16.92 37.59 -25.19
N ALA A 146 -17.60 37.56 -26.34
CA ALA A 146 -18.47 36.46 -26.76
C ALA A 146 -17.80 35.07 -26.79
N HIS A 147 -16.47 34.99 -26.93
CA HIS A 147 -15.74 33.72 -26.98
C HIS A 147 -15.60 32.99 -25.64
N TYR A 148 -15.76 33.68 -24.50
CA TYR A 148 -15.75 33.02 -23.17
C TYR A 148 -17.13 32.45 -22.81
N THR A 149 -18.21 33.03 -23.34
CA THR A 149 -19.59 32.59 -23.07
C THR A 149 -19.97 31.24 -23.69
N ALA A 150 -19.18 30.75 -24.65
CA ALA A 150 -19.39 29.46 -25.29
C ALA A 150 -18.83 28.28 -24.47
N PHE A 151 -17.85 28.54 -23.59
CA PHE A 151 -17.20 27.55 -22.73
C PHE A 151 -17.47 27.75 -21.24
N ALA A 152 -18.07 28.87 -20.84
CA ALA A 152 -18.67 28.99 -19.52
C ALA A 152 -19.63 27.81 -19.36
N PRO A 153 -19.40 26.89 -18.38
CA PRO A 153 -20.30 25.80 -18.14
C PRO A 153 -21.66 26.43 -17.90
N ARG A 154 -22.59 26.22 -18.84
CA ARG A 154 -23.95 26.73 -18.75
C ARG A 154 -24.48 26.19 -17.43
N GLN A 155 -24.53 27.08 -16.44
CA GLN A 155 -24.99 26.81 -15.09
C GLN A 155 -26.22 25.93 -15.23
N MET A 156 -26.08 24.64 -14.92
CA MET A 156 -27.24 23.77 -14.75
C MET A 156 -27.96 24.41 -13.58
N SER A 157 -28.97 25.23 -13.91
CA SER A 157 -29.87 25.98 -13.03
C SER A 157 -29.48 25.86 -11.56
N GLY A 158 -28.82 26.90 -11.05
CA GLY A 158 -28.34 27.02 -9.67
C GLY A 158 -29.44 26.83 -8.63
N GLY A 159 -29.80 25.59 -8.39
CA GLY A 159 -30.57 25.18 -7.23
C GLY A 159 -29.64 25.09 -6.04
N TRP A 160 -30.16 25.44 -4.86
CA TRP A 160 -29.49 25.16 -3.59
C TRP A 160 -28.91 23.73 -3.51
N MET A 161 -29.53 22.75 -4.20
CA MET A 161 -29.06 21.37 -4.27
C MET A 161 -27.74 21.17 -5.05
N THR A 162 -27.49 21.86 -6.16
CA THR A 162 -26.23 21.65 -6.92
C THR A 162 -25.04 22.19 -6.13
N ASN A 163 -25.18 23.38 -5.56
CA ASN A 163 -24.18 23.96 -4.65
C ASN A 163 -24.00 23.09 -3.40
N PHE A 164 -25.07 22.56 -2.82
CA PHE A 164 -24.97 21.63 -1.69
C PHE A 164 -24.22 20.33 -2.04
N ILE A 165 -24.51 19.74 -3.21
CA ILE A 165 -23.84 18.51 -3.66
C ILE A 165 -22.35 18.77 -3.89
N VAL A 166 -22.00 19.86 -4.57
CA VAL A 166 -20.61 20.15 -4.92
C VAL A 166 -19.81 20.61 -3.71
N SER A 167 -20.37 21.48 -2.86
CA SER A 167 -19.65 22.05 -1.72
C SER A 167 -19.58 21.13 -0.51
N LEU A 168 -20.60 20.29 -0.26
CA LEU A 168 -20.64 19.41 0.92
C LEU A 168 -20.49 17.93 0.55
N LEU A 169 -21.24 17.46 -0.45
CA LEU A 169 -21.34 16.04 -0.73
C LEU A 169 -20.07 15.50 -1.40
N THR A 170 -19.43 16.28 -2.27
CA THR A 170 -18.15 15.90 -2.89
C THR A 170 -17.04 15.68 -1.86
N PRO A 171 -16.64 16.65 -1.02
CA PRO A 171 -15.57 16.43 -0.05
C PRO A 171 -15.93 15.36 0.99
N LEU A 172 -17.20 15.27 1.40
CA LEU A 172 -17.65 14.23 2.33
C LEU A 172 -17.61 12.84 1.71
N SER A 173 -18.01 12.69 0.44
CA SER A 173 -17.94 11.42 -0.28
C SER A 173 -16.50 10.95 -0.45
N LEU A 174 -15.57 11.86 -0.74
CA LEU A 174 -14.15 11.55 -0.85
C LEU A 174 -13.56 11.13 0.49
N LEU A 175 -13.94 11.79 1.58
CA LEU A 175 -13.53 11.41 2.92
C LEU A 175 -14.08 10.03 3.29
N LEU A 176 -15.36 9.76 2.98
CA LEU A 176 -16.02 8.49 3.28
C LEU A 176 -15.41 7.34 2.46
N ILE A 177 -15.23 7.54 1.16
CA ILE A 177 -14.58 6.57 0.26
C ILE A 177 -13.17 6.30 0.77
N ASN A 178 -12.40 7.32 1.12
CA ASN A 178 -11.06 7.11 1.69
C ASN A 178 -11.07 6.37 3.02
N PHE A 179 -12.00 6.69 3.91
CA PHE A 179 -12.06 6.07 5.23
C PHE A 179 -12.48 4.60 5.18
N PHE A 180 -13.35 4.20 4.27
CA PHE A 180 -13.82 2.81 4.17
C PHE A 180 -13.06 1.99 3.13
N LEU A 181 -12.87 2.52 1.92
CA LEU A 181 -12.30 1.78 0.81
C LEU A 181 -10.79 1.56 0.99
N MET A 182 -10.04 2.59 1.39
CA MET A 182 -8.58 2.46 1.50
C MET A 182 -8.15 1.44 2.56
N PRO A 183 -8.65 1.46 3.80
CA PRO A 183 -8.27 0.45 4.78
C PRO A 183 -8.71 -0.95 4.37
N ALA A 184 -9.88 -1.09 3.73
CA ALA A 184 -10.34 -2.38 3.23
C ALA A 184 -9.42 -2.94 2.14
N MET A 185 -9.00 -2.08 1.19
CA MET A 185 -8.09 -2.44 0.11
C MET A 185 -6.69 -2.77 0.65
N VAL A 186 -6.14 -1.95 1.56
CA VAL A 186 -4.86 -2.23 2.23
C VAL A 186 -4.92 -3.54 2.98
N LYS A 187 -6.00 -3.80 3.73
CA LYS A 187 -6.16 -5.03 4.50
C LYS A 187 -6.25 -6.26 3.61
N TRP A 188 -7.01 -6.18 2.51
CA TRP A 188 -7.09 -7.24 1.52
C TRP A 188 -5.71 -7.50 0.92
N THR A 189 -5.06 -6.43 0.47
CA THR A 189 -3.69 -6.39 -0.05
C THR A 189 -2.73 -7.08 0.94
N VAL A 190 -2.50 -6.53 2.13
CA VAL A 190 -1.52 -7.00 3.12
C VAL A 190 -1.77 -8.45 3.58
N ARG A 191 -3.02 -8.95 3.59
CA ARG A 191 -3.32 -10.37 3.87
C ARG A 191 -2.91 -11.29 2.73
N HIS A 192 -3.01 -10.83 1.49
CA HIS A 192 -2.54 -11.55 0.31
C HIS A 192 -1.02 -11.45 0.15
N PHE A 193 -0.39 -10.36 0.60
CA PHE A 193 1.06 -10.21 0.63
C PHE A 193 1.65 -11.02 1.79
N GLY A 194 2.42 -12.04 1.42
CA GLY A 194 2.87 -13.10 2.33
C GLY A 194 3.81 -12.61 3.43
N HIS A 195 3.30 -11.96 4.48
CA HIS A 195 4.08 -11.71 5.67
C HIS A 195 4.34 -13.02 6.41
N ARG A 196 5.54 -13.20 6.94
CA ARG A 196 5.90 -14.38 7.72
C ARG A 196 5.33 -14.36 9.14
N THR A 197 4.93 -13.19 9.63
CA THR A 197 4.34 -13.01 10.96
C THR A 197 3.03 -12.25 10.93
N ASN A 198 2.09 -12.63 11.80
CA ASN A 198 0.79 -11.97 11.96
C ASN A 198 0.94 -10.56 12.57
N SER A 199 1.91 -10.38 13.46
CA SER A 199 2.32 -9.09 14.00
C SER A 199 2.80 -8.14 12.90
N GLY A 200 3.56 -8.67 11.94
CA GLY A 200 4.02 -7.94 10.77
C GLY A 200 2.87 -7.49 9.88
N VAL A 201 1.90 -8.38 9.61
CA VAL A 201 0.66 -8.04 8.88
C VAL A 201 -0.02 -6.84 9.51
N ARG A 202 -0.24 -6.86 10.83
CA ARG A 202 -0.96 -5.77 11.53
C ARG A 202 -0.19 -4.46 11.51
N SER A 203 1.12 -4.51 11.73
CA SER A 203 1.95 -3.31 11.69
C SER A 203 1.97 -2.70 10.29
N SER A 204 2.10 -3.53 9.25
CA SER A 204 2.09 -3.07 7.86
C SER A 204 0.71 -2.58 7.43
N GLU A 205 -0.38 -3.22 7.89
CA GLU A 205 -1.75 -2.75 7.69
C GLU A 205 -1.90 -1.33 8.23
N PHE A 206 -1.45 -1.07 9.45
CA PHE A 206 -1.51 0.26 10.04
C PHE A 206 -0.63 1.27 9.30
N SER A 207 0.65 0.97 9.09
CA SER A 207 1.59 1.91 8.46
C SER A 207 1.23 2.24 7.01
N LEU A 208 0.79 1.25 6.22
CA LEU A 208 0.37 1.50 4.83
C LEU A 208 -0.95 2.27 4.80
N THR A 209 -1.94 1.91 5.62
CA THR A 209 -3.19 2.66 5.69
C THR A 209 -2.93 4.12 6.06
N PHE A 210 -2.11 4.36 7.08
CA PHE A 210 -1.72 5.71 7.48
C PHE A 210 -0.99 6.46 6.36
N PHE A 211 0.02 5.83 5.74
CA PHE A 211 0.78 6.44 4.65
C PHE A 211 -0.12 6.86 3.50
N PHE A 212 -0.97 5.95 3.01
CA PHE A 212 -1.85 6.22 1.89
C PHE A 212 -2.95 7.23 2.23
N MET A 213 -3.48 7.20 3.46
CA MET A 213 -4.45 8.19 3.92
C MET A 213 -3.83 9.60 3.98
N VAL A 214 -2.62 9.73 4.53
CA VAL A 214 -1.91 11.02 4.61
C VAL A 214 -1.55 11.52 3.21
N VAL A 215 -1.02 10.66 2.34
CA VAL A 215 -0.72 11.05 0.96
C VAL A 215 -1.99 11.51 0.25
N ASN A 216 -3.10 10.77 0.37
CA ASN A 216 -4.33 11.10 -0.35
C ASN A 216 -5.06 12.33 0.19
N LEU A 217 -5.09 12.52 1.51
CA LEU A 217 -5.87 13.59 2.12
C LEU A 217 -5.08 14.87 2.35
N LEU A 218 -3.76 14.78 2.51
CA LEU A 218 -2.92 15.94 2.83
C LEU A 218 -2.04 16.31 1.64
N PHE A 219 -1.22 15.39 1.13
CA PHE A 219 -0.24 15.74 0.10
C PHE A 219 -0.89 16.00 -1.26
N ILE A 220 -1.80 15.13 -1.71
CA ILE A 220 -2.39 15.25 -3.04
C ILE A 220 -3.20 16.55 -3.20
N PRO A 221 -4.11 16.92 -2.27
CA PRO A 221 -4.83 18.18 -2.38
C PRO A 221 -3.92 19.41 -2.26
N ALA A 222 -2.93 19.38 -1.36
CA ALA A 222 -1.99 20.50 -1.19
C ALA A 222 -1.13 20.73 -2.44
N LEU A 223 -0.62 19.65 -3.05
CA LEU A 223 0.16 19.71 -4.28
C LEU A 223 -0.71 20.06 -5.49
N SER A 224 -1.94 19.55 -5.54
CA SER A 224 -2.92 19.83 -6.60
C SER A 224 -3.25 21.31 -6.67
N LEU A 225 -3.60 21.93 -5.53
CA LEU A 225 -3.92 23.35 -5.48
C LEU A 225 -2.73 24.22 -5.88
N GLY A 226 -1.55 23.99 -5.30
CA GLY A 226 -0.35 24.77 -5.63
C GLY A 226 0.08 24.64 -7.10
N SER A 227 0.04 23.41 -7.65
CA SER A 227 0.38 23.19 -9.07
C SER A 227 -0.64 23.80 -10.02
N LEU A 228 -1.93 23.80 -9.64
CA LEU A 228 -3.00 24.36 -10.45
C LEU A 228 -2.94 25.89 -10.46
N GLU A 229 -2.63 26.53 -9.33
CA GLU A 229 -2.39 27.98 -9.25
C GLU A 229 -1.20 28.42 -10.12
N GLU A 230 -0.07 27.71 -10.04
CA GLU A 230 1.11 28.00 -10.87
C GLU A 230 0.84 27.76 -12.37
N LEU A 231 0.16 26.66 -12.71
CA LEU A 231 -0.18 26.36 -14.09
C LEU A 231 -1.14 27.40 -14.67
N LEU A 232 -2.12 27.85 -13.89
CA LEU A 232 -3.02 28.93 -14.30
C LEU A 232 -2.30 30.27 -14.40
N ALA A 233 -1.35 30.57 -13.52
CA ALA A 233 -0.52 31.78 -13.63
C ALA A 233 0.29 31.78 -14.94
N ILE A 234 0.82 30.62 -15.34
CA ILE A 234 1.61 30.46 -16.57
C ILE A 234 0.72 30.48 -17.83
N THR A 235 -0.44 29.82 -17.80
CA THR A 235 -1.34 29.68 -18.97
C THR A 235 -2.31 30.85 -19.15
N GLY A 236 -2.68 31.54 -18.06
CA GLY A 236 -3.63 32.65 -18.04
C GLY A 236 -3.03 34.04 -18.19
N GLY A 237 -1.70 34.22 -18.09
CA GLY A 237 -1.06 35.52 -18.27
C GLY A 237 -1.48 36.61 -17.26
N VAL A 238 -1.99 36.23 -16.08
CA VAL A 238 -2.33 37.17 -15.00
C VAL A 238 -1.13 37.27 -14.06
N ARG A 239 -0.54 38.46 -13.99
CA ARG A 239 0.64 38.75 -13.19
C ARG A 239 0.33 38.66 -11.67
N PRO A 240 1.24 38.11 -10.87
CA PRO A 240 1.07 37.92 -9.42
C PRO A 240 1.25 39.19 -8.57
N ASP A 241 1.16 40.39 -9.16
CA ASP A 241 1.44 41.66 -8.46
C ASP A 241 0.21 42.32 -7.78
N LYS A 242 -0.93 41.63 -7.71
CA LYS A 242 -2.18 42.18 -7.13
C LYS A 242 -2.88 41.30 -6.09
N ILE A 243 -2.16 40.40 -5.43
CA ILE A 243 -2.69 39.65 -4.28
C ILE A 243 -1.76 39.88 -3.08
N LEU A 244 -1.81 41.10 -2.55
CA LEU A 244 -1.42 41.46 -1.19
C LEU A 244 -2.43 42.48 -0.66
#